data_AF-A0A9E2LXH8-F1
#
_entry.id   AF-A0A9E2LXH8-F1
#
_cell.length_a   1.000
_cell.length_b   1.000
_cell.length_c   1.000
_cell.angle_alpha   90.00
_cell.angle_beta   90.00
_cell.angle_gamma   90.00
#
_symmetry.space_group_name_H-M   'P 1'
#
loop_
_entity.id
_entity.type
_entity.pdbx_description
1 polymer ?
#
loop_
_entity_poly.entity_id
_entity_poly.type
_entity_poly.pdbx_seq_one_letter_code
_entity_poly.pdbx_strand_id
1 'polypeptide(L)'
;MKSDQQSNKPQRKTAVTPLGENASVTRAIKTAQERCINLLSPELQNKIRELEQIPLLPDWPDKTRGVPNLCLRSALFGVIRRGRRRAVKGEVIASVQGLNIRYTGWRLDQGDFDVLVQTLHLQTRHIEKTSKNYIRFEVKSFLRAIGRQPGKSGREWLKDCFRRLTATAVEINVELRNRYGNEAYTYAGSLVDEFYYNDREHTYFLKINPKLAELFDAGWTQLQWQQRLQLKTDLAKWLHGFYSSHRVPYPMKVATLKHLCGSDCKRLVDYRRSIRNAMAELVNAGAIQAWQIDRKDKIHVQRFANRPISK
;
A
#
# COMPACT_ATOMS: atom_id res chain seq x y z
N MET A 1 51.00 -62.48 10.33
CA MET A 1 51.06 -62.44 8.85
C MET A 1 49.72 -61.96 8.32
N LYS A 2 49.73 -60.80 7.64
CA LYS A 2 48.67 -60.18 6.79
C LYS A 2 47.38 -59.76 7.51
N SER A 3 46.75 -58.61 7.26
CA SER A 3 47.08 -57.26 6.74
C SER A 3 45.72 -56.57 6.60
N ASP A 4 45.65 -55.28 6.96
CA ASP A 4 44.50 -54.39 6.84
C ASP A 4 43.77 -54.44 5.49
N GLN A 5 42.45 -54.24 5.50
CA GLN A 5 41.76 -53.33 4.58
C GLN A 5 40.32 -53.03 5.02
N GLN A 6 40.13 -51.80 5.51
CA GLN A 6 38.85 -51.10 5.62
C GLN A 6 38.27 -50.85 4.22
N SER A 7 37.07 -51.39 3.95
CA SER A 7 36.29 -51.06 2.75
C SER A 7 35.34 -49.91 3.06
N ASN A 8 35.73 -48.72 2.58
CA ASN A 8 34.95 -47.49 2.61
C ASN A 8 33.97 -47.48 1.42
N LYS A 9 32.66 -47.62 1.64
CA LYS A 9 31.63 -47.49 0.59
C LYS A 9 31.11 -46.05 0.52
N PRO A 10 31.06 -45.40 -0.66
CA PRO A 10 30.59 -44.02 -0.77
C PRO A 10 29.05 -43.96 -0.78
N GLN A 11 28.47 -43.26 0.19
CA GLN A 11 27.07 -42.85 0.15
C GLN A 11 26.90 -41.72 -0.88
N ARG A 12 26.30 -42.03 -2.03
CA ARG A 12 25.85 -41.04 -3.03
C ARG A 12 24.75 -40.16 -2.43
N LYS A 13 25.11 -38.94 -2.01
CA LYS A 13 24.14 -37.86 -1.77
C LYS A 13 23.61 -37.40 -3.13
N THR A 14 22.36 -37.73 -3.44
CA THR A 14 21.62 -37.09 -4.53
C THR A 14 21.24 -35.68 -4.11
N ALA A 15 21.99 -34.70 -4.62
CA ALA A 15 21.63 -33.29 -4.55
C ALA A 15 20.41 -33.05 -5.43
N VAL A 16 19.28 -32.72 -4.83
CA VAL A 16 18.13 -32.16 -5.55
C VAL A 16 18.39 -30.66 -5.71
N THR A 17 18.65 -30.24 -6.94
CA THR A 17 18.84 -28.84 -7.34
C THR A 17 17.52 -28.29 -7.89
N PRO A 18 16.88 -27.28 -7.27
CA PRO A 18 15.82 -26.51 -7.93
C PRO A 18 16.23 -25.03 -8.01
N LEU A 19 17.11 -24.70 -8.95
CA LEU A 19 17.47 -23.30 -9.29
C LEU A 19 17.37 -22.99 -10.79
N GLY A 20 17.19 -24.00 -11.66
CA GLY A 20 17.17 -23.83 -13.13
C GLY A 20 15.80 -23.52 -13.74
N GLU A 21 14.70 -24.06 -13.19
CA GLU A 21 13.36 -23.93 -13.80
C GLU A 21 12.77 -22.53 -13.64
N ASN A 22 12.98 -21.87 -12.49
CA ASN A 22 12.44 -20.53 -12.23
C ASN A 22 13.01 -19.46 -13.17
N ALA A 23 14.30 -19.53 -13.52
CA ALA A 23 14.95 -18.57 -14.41
C ALA A 23 14.48 -18.70 -15.87
N SER A 24 14.14 -19.91 -16.31
CA SER A 24 13.57 -20.21 -17.63
C SER A 24 12.17 -19.63 -17.78
N VAL A 25 11.34 -19.79 -16.74
CA VAL A 25 9.98 -19.24 -16.67
C VAL A 25 10.00 -17.71 -16.64
N THR A 26 10.89 -17.09 -15.85
CA THR A 26 11.03 -15.61 -15.82
C THR A 26 11.46 -15.05 -17.16
N ARG A 27 12.38 -15.71 -17.88
CA ARG A 27 12.76 -15.32 -19.25
C ARG A 27 11.59 -15.45 -20.21
N ALA A 28 10.85 -16.55 -20.17
CA ALA A 28 9.68 -16.75 -21.03
C ALA A 28 8.58 -15.71 -20.79
N ILE A 29 8.32 -15.35 -19.53
CA ILE A 29 7.35 -14.30 -19.15
C ILE A 29 7.81 -12.93 -19.66
N LYS A 30 9.10 -12.60 -19.49
CA LYS A 30 9.66 -11.33 -19.96
C LYS A 30 9.60 -11.21 -21.48
N THR A 31 9.93 -12.29 -22.20
CA THR A 31 9.84 -12.36 -23.66
C THR A 31 8.37 -12.26 -24.15
N ALA A 32 7.42 -12.83 -23.43
CA ALA A 32 6.00 -12.72 -23.75
C ALA A 32 5.47 -11.29 -23.51
N GLN A 33 5.90 -10.66 -22.41
CA GLN A 33 5.57 -9.28 -22.06
C GLN A 33 6.11 -8.29 -23.10
N GLU A 34 7.36 -8.44 -23.52
CA GLU A 34 8.00 -7.64 -24.58
C GLU A 34 7.26 -7.79 -25.92
N ARG A 35 6.83 -9.01 -26.27
CA ARG A 35 6.01 -9.25 -27.48
C ARG A 35 4.67 -8.54 -27.42
N CYS A 36 3.98 -8.55 -26.28
CA CYS A 36 2.71 -7.83 -26.11
C CYS A 36 2.88 -6.31 -26.15
N ILE A 37 3.96 -5.77 -25.57
CA ILE A 37 4.26 -4.33 -25.61
C ILE A 37 4.53 -3.87 -27.05
N ASN A 38 5.20 -4.68 -27.86
CA ASN A 38 5.48 -4.37 -29.26
C ASN A 38 4.23 -4.33 -30.17
N LEU A 39 3.08 -4.83 -29.70
CA LEU A 39 1.79 -4.72 -30.42
C LEU A 39 1.08 -3.39 -30.15
N LEU A 40 1.58 -2.57 -29.23
CA LEU A 40 1.01 -1.28 -28.85
C LEU A 40 1.56 -0.16 -29.73
N SER A 41 0.89 0.99 -29.78
CA SER A 41 1.35 2.14 -30.59
C SER A 41 2.75 2.63 -30.17
N PRO A 42 3.54 3.25 -31.06
CA PRO A 42 4.87 3.78 -30.74
C PRO A 42 4.87 4.73 -29.54
N GLU A 43 3.83 5.55 -29.39
CA GLU A 43 3.63 6.47 -28.28
C GLU A 43 3.42 5.72 -26.96
N LEU A 44 2.61 4.66 -26.97
CA LEU A 44 2.33 3.84 -25.78
C LEU A 44 3.52 2.96 -25.42
N GLN A 45 4.28 2.48 -26.41
CA GLN A 45 5.56 1.79 -26.19
C GLN A 45 6.57 2.71 -25.51
N ASN A 46 6.71 3.95 -25.99
CA ASN A 46 7.59 4.94 -25.36
C ASN A 46 7.12 5.27 -23.96
N LYS A 47 5.80 5.40 -23.74
CA LYS A 47 5.26 5.62 -22.39
C LYS A 47 5.53 4.44 -21.47
N ILE A 48 5.27 3.22 -21.91
CA ILE A 48 5.55 2.01 -21.13
C ILE A 48 7.03 1.93 -20.77
N ARG A 49 7.94 2.21 -21.72
CA ARG A 49 9.39 2.29 -21.50
C ARG A 49 9.78 3.41 -20.53
N GLU A 50 9.14 4.58 -20.62
CA GLU A 50 9.32 5.69 -19.66
C GLU A 50 8.95 5.28 -18.24
N LEU A 51 7.81 4.59 -18.04
CA LEU A 51 7.46 4.11 -16.69
C LEU A 51 8.09 2.74 -16.35
N GLU A 52 8.84 2.12 -17.27
CA GLU A 52 9.78 1.02 -16.96
C GLU A 52 11.07 1.58 -16.40
N GLN A 53 11.45 2.82 -16.77
CA GLN A 53 12.37 3.61 -15.96
C GLN A 53 11.65 3.93 -14.66
N ILE A 54 12.18 3.39 -13.56
CA ILE A 54 11.53 3.46 -12.25
C ILE A 54 11.44 4.93 -11.84
N PRO A 55 10.22 5.50 -11.71
CA PRO A 55 10.11 6.85 -11.20
C PRO A 55 10.56 6.83 -9.74
N LEU A 56 11.50 7.71 -9.39
CA LEU A 56 11.96 7.85 -8.01
C LEU A 56 10.76 8.29 -7.16
N LEU A 57 10.47 7.53 -6.09
CA LEU A 57 9.52 7.99 -5.09
C LEU A 57 10.01 9.33 -4.53
N PRO A 58 9.10 10.29 -4.24
CA PRO A 58 9.53 11.54 -3.65
C PRO A 58 10.19 11.27 -2.30
N ASP A 59 11.12 12.14 -1.89
CA ASP A 59 11.72 12.05 -0.57
C ASP A 59 10.82 12.70 0.49
N TRP A 60 10.90 12.18 1.71
CA TRP A 60 10.19 12.72 2.87
C TRP A 60 10.96 12.45 4.16
N PRO A 61 10.83 13.29 5.21
CA PRO A 61 11.52 13.10 6.48
C PRO A 61 11.22 11.77 7.17
N ASP A 62 12.14 11.28 8.00
CA ASP A 62 12.02 9.99 8.72
C ASP A 62 10.79 9.90 9.64
N LYS A 63 10.31 11.04 10.11
CA LYS A 63 9.16 11.17 11.00
C LYS A 63 7.83 11.04 10.23
N THR A 64 7.85 11.18 8.91
CA THR A 64 6.66 11.12 8.06
C THR A 64 6.75 10.00 7.03
N ARG A 65 5.61 9.60 6.49
CA ARG A 65 5.48 8.59 5.43
C ARG A 65 4.73 9.24 4.27
N GLY A 66 5.33 9.26 3.09
CA GLY A 66 4.65 9.75 1.89
C GLY A 66 3.63 8.74 1.40
N VAL A 67 2.42 9.23 1.13
CA VAL A 67 1.31 8.40 0.65
C VAL A 67 0.58 9.10 -0.50
N PRO A 68 0.29 8.41 -1.60
CA PRO A 68 -0.55 8.95 -2.67
C PRO A 68 -1.93 9.34 -2.14
N ASN A 69 -2.44 10.51 -2.55
CA ASN A 69 -3.74 10.99 -2.09
C ASN A 69 -4.88 10.06 -2.50
N LEU A 70 -4.71 9.32 -3.59
CA LEU A 70 -5.64 8.26 -4.02
C LEU A 70 -5.89 7.22 -2.92
N CYS A 71 -4.86 6.83 -2.17
CA CYS A 71 -4.99 5.89 -1.06
C CYS A 71 -5.66 6.50 0.17
N LEU A 72 -5.55 7.82 0.36
CA LEU A 72 -6.07 8.55 1.52
C LEU A 72 -7.51 9.05 1.33
N ARG A 73 -7.93 9.25 0.09
CA ARG A 73 -9.22 9.85 -0.29
C ARG A 73 -10.17 8.84 -0.95
N SER A 74 -9.96 7.55 -0.68
CA SER A 74 -10.79 6.46 -1.19
C SER A 74 -11.00 5.34 -0.16
N ALA A 75 -11.91 4.43 -0.48
CA ALA A 75 -12.17 3.20 0.25
C ALA A 75 -11.28 2.02 -0.19
N LEU A 76 -10.19 2.29 -0.93
CA LEU A 76 -9.25 1.25 -1.39
C LEU A 76 -8.70 0.49 -0.18
N PHE A 77 -8.27 1.25 0.83
CA PHE A 77 -7.97 0.76 2.16
C PHE A 77 -9.09 1.17 3.12
N GLY A 78 -10.18 0.40 3.12
CA GLY A 78 -11.41 0.76 3.83
C GLY A 78 -11.42 0.42 5.32
N VAL A 79 -12.51 0.82 5.97
CA VAL A 79 -12.86 0.40 7.33
C VAL A 79 -13.71 -0.86 7.25
N ILE A 80 -13.08 -2.02 7.46
CA ILE A 80 -13.69 -3.34 7.33
C ILE A 80 -13.89 -3.94 8.72
N ARG A 81 -15.10 -4.39 9.02
CA ARG A 81 -15.35 -5.11 10.27
C ARG A 81 -14.57 -6.43 10.28
N ARG A 82 -13.95 -6.75 11.43
CA ARG A 82 -13.25 -8.04 11.62
C ARG A 82 -14.10 -9.22 11.17
N GLY A 83 -13.51 -10.11 10.39
CA GLY A 83 -14.17 -11.31 9.84
C GLY A 83 -15.14 -11.07 8.68
N ARG A 84 -15.33 -9.82 8.23
CA ARG A 84 -16.24 -9.48 7.11
C ARG A 84 -15.51 -9.17 5.80
N ARG A 85 -14.20 -9.42 5.73
CA ARG A 85 -13.41 -9.24 4.51
C ARG A 85 -13.94 -10.18 3.41
N ARG A 86 -14.19 -9.63 2.22
CA ARG A 86 -14.65 -10.36 1.03
C ARG A 86 -13.73 -10.11 -0.17
N ALA A 87 -13.71 -11.05 -1.10
CA ALA A 87 -13.12 -10.85 -2.42
C ALA A 87 -14.10 -10.09 -3.32
N VAL A 88 -13.56 -9.27 -4.22
CA VAL A 88 -14.32 -8.46 -5.18
C VAL A 88 -13.66 -8.51 -6.56
N LYS A 89 -14.45 -8.25 -7.61
CA LYS A 89 -14.00 -8.27 -9.01
C LYS A 89 -14.50 -7.01 -9.72
N GLY A 90 -13.57 -6.16 -10.16
CA GLY A 90 -13.86 -4.90 -10.88
C GLY A 90 -14.78 -3.94 -10.12
N GLU A 91 -14.80 -4.00 -8.79
CA GLU A 91 -15.70 -3.21 -7.93
C GLU A 91 -15.25 -1.75 -7.94
N VAL A 92 -16.18 -0.83 -8.18
CA VAL A 92 -15.91 0.62 -8.10
C VAL A 92 -15.69 0.99 -6.64
N ILE A 93 -14.53 1.57 -6.36
CA ILE A 93 -14.15 2.00 -5.02
C ILE A 93 -14.67 3.41 -4.78
N ALA A 94 -15.42 3.57 -3.69
CA ALA A 94 -15.87 4.87 -3.22
C ALA A 94 -14.67 5.80 -3.00
N SER A 95 -14.71 6.98 -3.57
CA SER A 95 -13.62 7.95 -3.51
C SER A 95 -14.14 9.36 -3.70
N VAL A 96 -13.32 10.36 -3.36
CA VAL A 96 -13.67 11.76 -3.62
C VAL A 96 -13.76 12.00 -5.13
N GLN A 97 -14.55 13.00 -5.52
CA GLN A 97 -14.74 13.35 -6.93
C GLN A 97 -13.39 13.56 -7.65
N GLY A 98 -13.27 13.00 -8.85
CA GLY A 98 -12.06 13.04 -9.67
C GLY A 98 -11.15 11.82 -9.52
N LEU A 99 -11.45 10.88 -8.62
CA LEU A 99 -10.77 9.59 -8.54
C LEU A 99 -11.68 8.49 -9.08
N ASN A 100 -11.21 7.76 -10.09
CA ASN A 100 -11.92 6.63 -10.67
C ASN A 100 -11.08 5.37 -10.45
N ILE A 101 -11.46 4.58 -9.45
CA ILE A 101 -10.71 3.39 -9.03
C ILE A 101 -11.63 2.18 -9.16
N ARG A 102 -11.17 1.14 -9.87
CA ARG A 102 -11.78 -0.20 -9.78
C ARG A 102 -10.80 -1.15 -9.13
N TYR A 103 -11.34 -2.12 -8.42
CA TYR A 103 -10.53 -3.03 -7.62
C TYR A 103 -10.97 -4.46 -7.78
N THR A 104 -9.98 -5.33 -7.97
CA THR A 104 -10.12 -6.79 -7.95
C THR A 104 -9.17 -7.37 -6.91
N GLY A 105 -9.67 -8.30 -6.09
CA GLY A 105 -8.90 -8.96 -5.05
C GLY A 105 -9.64 -8.95 -3.71
N TRP A 106 -8.93 -9.31 -2.64
CA TRP A 106 -9.46 -9.23 -1.28
C TRP A 106 -9.51 -7.78 -0.81
N ARG A 107 -10.64 -7.33 -0.26
CA ARG A 107 -10.77 -5.96 0.26
C ARG A 107 -9.65 -5.65 1.28
N LEU A 108 -8.98 -4.52 1.09
CA LEU A 108 -7.86 -4.09 1.94
C LEU A 108 -8.37 -3.24 3.10
N ASP A 109 -7.78 -3.44 4.28
CA ASP A 109 -8.08 -2.69 5.50
C ASP A 109 -6.97 -1.69 5.84
N GLN A 110 -7.12 -1.00 6.97
CA GLN A 110 -6.12 -0.05 7.46
C GLN A 110 -4.82 -0.71 7.95
N GLY A 111 -4.83 -2.01 8.26
CA GLY A 111 -3.61 -2.77 8.54
C GLY A 111 -2.84 -3.09 7.26
N ASP A 112 -3.53 -3.45 6.17
CA ASP A 112 -2.92 -3.60 4.85
C ASP A 112 -2.31 -2.26 4.37
N PHE A 113 -2.98 -1.14 4.66
CA PHE A 113 -2.46 0.20 4.41
C PHE A 113 -1.16 0.47 5.16
N ASP A 114 -1.11 0.16 6.47
CA ASP A 114 0.10 0.38 7.29
C ASP A 114 1.29 -0.41 6.73
N VAL A 115 1.04 -1.63 6.23
CA VAL A 115 2.06 -2.46 5.57
C VAL A 115 2.53 -1.81 4.28
N LEU A 116 1.62 -1.39 3.38
CA LEU A 116 2.02 -0.74 2.13
C LEU A 116 2.84 0.53 2.38
N VAL A 117 2.38 1.39 3.30
CA VAL A 117 3.03 2.67 3.57
C VAL A 117 4.41 2.50 4.21
N GLN A 118 4.56 1.57 5.16
CA GLN A 118 5.88 1.26 5.71
C GLN A 118 6.82 0.68 4.64
N THR A 119 6.27 -0.10 3.72
CA THR A 119 7.03 -0.64 2.59
C THR A 119 7.54 0.46 1.67
N LEU A 120 6.68 1.40 1.26
CA LEU A 120 7.05 2.57 0.46
C LEU A 120 8.13 3.40 1.17
N HIS A 121 8.00 3.59 2.47
CA HIS A 121 9.02 4.29 3.26
C HIS A 121 10.37 3.56 3.22
N LEU A 122 10.40 2.23 3.35
CA LEU A 122 11.64 1.47 3.21
C LEU A 122 12.22 1.59 1.79
N GLN A 123 11.39 1.51 0.74
CA GLN A 123 11.84 1.70 -0.64
C GLN A 123 12.62 3.01 -0.78
N THR A 124 12.04 4.14 -0.36
CA THR A 124 12.69 5.46 -0.44
C THR A 124 14.06 5.49 0.24
N ARG A 125 14.28 4.70 1.31
CA ARG A 125 15.56 4.65 2.03
C ARG A 125 16.57 3.65 1.51
N HIS A 126 16.15 2.74 0.63
CA HIS A 126 16.99 1.69 0.07
C HIS A 126 17.40 1.93 -1.39
N ILE A 127 16.82 2.94 -2.06
CA ILE A 127 17.11 3.29 -3.47
C ILE A 127 18.60 3.56 -3.71
N GLU A 128 19.33 4.15 -2.76
CA GLU A 128 20.76 4.44 -2.91
C GLU A 128 21.67 3.20 -2.82
N LYS A 129 21.16 2.06 -2.31
CA LYS A 129 22.02 0.94 -1.88
C LYS A 129 21.94 -0.33 -2.74
N THR A 130 21.03 -0.40 -3.71
CA THR A 130 20.82 -1.64 -4.46
C THR A 130 20.46 -1.39 -5.93
N SER A 131 21.29 -1.86 -6.87
CA SER A 131 20.98 -1.90 -8.31
C SER A 131 19.85 -2.88 -8.67
N LYS A 132 19.09 -3.37 -7.68
CA LYS A 132 18.05 -4.40 -7.84
C LYS A 132 16.78 -3.91 -7.14
N ASN A 133 15.65 -4.04 -7.84
CA ASN A 133 14.32 -3.50 -7.49
C ASN A 133 13.66 -4.16 -6.25
N TYR A 134 14.44 -4.72 -5.33
CA TYR A 134 13.96 -5.44 -4.16
C TYR A 134 14.37 -4.74 -2.87
N ILE A 135 13.41 -4.56 -1.99
CA ILE A 135 13.61 -4.13 -0.61
C ILE A 135 13.88 -5.34 0.25
N ARG A 136 14.98 -5.33 0.99
CA ARG A 136 15.27 -6.34 2.01
C ARG A 136 14.95 -5.78 3.40
N PHE A 137 14.18 -6.51 4.20
CA PHE A 137 13.93 -6.15 5.61
C PHE A 137 13.68 -7.37 6.51
N GLU A 138 13.96 -7.22 7.79
CA GLU A 138 13.64 -8.20 8.83
C GLU A 138 12.18 -8.04 9.29
N VAL A 139 11.46 -9.14 9.49
CA VAL A 139 10.05 -9.11 9.89
C VAL A 139 9.86 -8.43 11.25
N LYS A 140 10.79 -8.66 12.20
CA LYS A 140 10.70 -8.12 13.55
C LYS A 140 10.76 -6.60 13.57
N SER A 141 11.70 -6.01 12.83
CA SER A 141 11.86 -4.56 12.73
C SER A 141 10.67 -3.94 12.00
N PHE A 142 10.20 -4.57 10.92
CA PHE A 142 9.02 -4.13 10.18
C PHE A 142 7.77 -4.08 11.06
N LEU A 143 7.47 -5.17 11.78
CA LEU A 143 6.30 -5.25 12.66
C LEU A 143 6.36 -4.18 13.76
N ARG A 144 7.52 -3.96 14.37
CA ARG A 144 7.73 -2.90 15.36
C ARG A 144 7.50 -1.51 14.76
N ALA A 145 7.98 -1.26 13.54
CA ALA A 145 7.81 0.03 12.86
C ALA A 145 6.34 0.37 12.58
N ILE A 146 5.47 -0.63 12.39
CA ILE A 146 4.02 -0.45 12.24
C ILE A 146 3.24 -0.62 13.57
N GLY A 147 3.92 -0.67 14.71
CA GLY A 147 3.29 -0.77 16.03
C GLY A 147 2.65 -2.13 16.33
N ARG A 148 3.10 -3.22 15.67
CA ARG A 148 2.61 -4.59 15.89
C ARG A 148 3.65 -5.46 16.59
N GLN A 149 3.16 -6.42 17.38
CA GLN A 149 4.01 -7.33 18.13
C GLN A 149 4.68 -8.38 17.21
N PRO A 150 6.02 -8.57 17.32
CA PRO A 150 6.74 -9.54 16.51
C PRO A 150 6.66 -10.95 17.12
N GLY A 151 5.51 -11.61 16.95
CA GLY A 151 5.27 -13.00 17.35
C GLY A 151 4.90 -13.90 16.16
N LYS A 152 4.63 -15.20 16.40
CA LYS A 152 4.14 -16.13 15.37
C LYS A 152 2.88 -15.59 14.67
N SER A 153 1.90 -15.11 15.45
CA SER A 153 0.68 -14.51 14.92
C SER A 153 0.94 -13.25 14.09
N GLY A 154 1.88 -12.39 14.50
CA GLY A 154 2.27 -11.19 13.75
C GLY A 154 2.94 -11.51 12.41
N ARG A 155 3.81 -12.54 12.40
CA ARG A 155 4.49 -13.03 11.19
C ARG A 155 3.49 -13.59 10.17
N GLU A 156 2.59 -14.47 10.59
CA GLU A 156 1.55 -15.01 9.70
C GLU A 156 0.60 -13.92 9.20
N TRP A 157 0.21 -12.99 10.08
CA TRP A 157 -0.62 -11.86 9.68
C TRP A 157 0.05 -10.99 8.60
N LEU A 158 1.36 -10.71 8.73
CA LEU A 158 2.10 -9.93 7.75
C LEU A 158 2.22 -10.66 6.42
N LYS A 159 2.47 -11.98 6.45
CA LYS A 159 2.50 -12.83 5.26
C LYS A 159 1.16 -12.80 4.52
N ASP A 160 0.05 -12.86 5.25
CA ASP A 160 -1.29 -12.75 4.67
C ASP A 160 -1.57 -11.34 4.13
N CYS A 161 -1.06 -10.27 4.75
CA CYS A 161 -1.11 -8.91 4.18
C CYS A 161 -0.39 -8.86 2.83
N PHE A 162 0.85 -9.35 2.74
CA PHE A 162 1.58 -9.32 1.48
C PHE A 162 0.92 -10.18 0.40
N ARG A 163 0.39 -11.37 0.74
CA ARG A 163 -0.43 -12.17 -0.19
C ARG A 163 -1.60 -11.37 -0.75
N ARG A 164 -2.32 -10.62 0.10
CA ARG A 164 -3.42 -9.77 -0.36
C ARG A 164 -2.94 -8.66 -1.27
N LEU A 165 -1.88 -7.93 -0.88
CA LEU A 165 -1.30 -6.83 -1.66
C LEU A 165 -0.72 -7.29 -3.01
N THR A 166 -0.23 -8.53 -3.09
CA THR A 166 0.23 -9.14 -4.34
C THR A 166 -0.93 -9.59 -5.23
N ALA A 167 -1.99 -10.15 -4.65
CA ALA A 167 -3.16 -10.66 -5.40
C ALA A 167 -4.20 -9.58 -5.75
N THR A 168 -3.79 -8.31 -5.86
CA THR A 168 -4.68 -7.20 -6.23
C THR A 168 -4.56 -6.85 -7.72
N ALA A 169 -5.64 -6.36 -8.31
CA ALA A 169 -5.57 -5.49 -9.48
C ALA A 169 -6.28 -4.16 -9.14
N VAL A 170 -5.52 -3.08 -9.14
CA VAL A 170 -6.00 -1.70 -8.97
C VAL A 170 -6.04 -1.08 -10.35
N GLU A 171 -7.23 -0.68 -10.79
CA GLU A 171 -7.46 -0.02 -12.05
C GLU A 171 -7.70 1.46 -11.82
N ILE A 172 -6.94 2.34 -12.49
CA ILE A 172 -7.04 3.78 -12.36
C ILE A 172 -7.11 4.39 -13.75
N ASN A 173 -8.11 5.23 -13.97
CA ASN A 173 -8.21 6.00 -15.20
C ASN A 173 -7.30 7.23 -15.10
N VAL A 174 -6.38 7.36 -16.04
CA VAL A 174 -5.45 8.46 -16.18
C VAL A 174 -5.84 9.23 -17.44
N GLU A 175 -6.17 10.51 -17.29
CA GLU A 175 -6.38 11.41 -18.43
C GLU A 175 -5.10 12.18 -18.70
N LEU A 176 -4.54 12.01 -19.89
CA LEU A 176 -3.37 12.74 -20.35
C LEU A 176 -3.81 13.81 -21.35
N ARG A 177 -3.36 15.04 -21.11
CA ARG A 177 -3.45 16.12 -22.09
C ARG A 177 -2.28 15.99 -23.05
N ASN A 178 -2.58 15.82 -24.34
CA ASN A 178 -1.59 15.82 -25.40
C ASN A 178 -1.88 16.95 -26.41
N ARG A 179 -0.99 17.14 -27.38
CA ARG A 179 -1.12 18.19 -28.42
C ARG A 179 -2.32 18.01 -29.37
N TYR A 180 -2.98 16.86 -29.34
CA TYR A 180 -4.09 16.46 -30.20
C TYR A 180 -5.43 16.32 -29.46
N GLY A 181 -5.46 16.50 -28.13
CA GLY A 181 -6.66 16.36 -27.31
C GLY A 181 -6.39 15.76 -25.93
N ASN A 182 -7.45 15.30 -25.27
CA ASN A 182 -7.34 14.49 -24.05
C ASN A 182 -7.41 13.00 -24.44
N GLU A 183 -6.41 12.22 -24.07
CA GLU A 183 -6.45 10.76 -24.16
C GLU A 183 -6.65 10.16 -22.77
N ALA A 184 -7.58 9.21 -22.66
CA ALA A 184 -7.84 8.48 -21.42
C ALA A 184 -7.26 7.08 -21.50
N TYR A 185 -6.41 6.73 -20.52
CA TYR A 185 -5.83 5.41 -20.37
C TYR A 185 -6.29 4.77 -19.06
N THR A 186 -6.42 3.45 -19.03
CA THR A 186 -6.64 2.70 -17.78
C THR A 186 -5.36 1.96 -17.42
N TYR A 187 -4.72 2.39 -16.34
CA TYR A 187 -3.67 1.60 -15.70
C TYR A 187 -4.31 0.49 -14.89
N ALA A 188 -3.79 -0.73 -14.97
CA ALA A 188 -4.20 -1.86 -14.13
C ALA A 188 -2.97 -2.61 -13.61
N GLY A 189 -2.83 -2.76 -12.30
CA GLY A 189 -1.68 -3.44 -11.71
C GLY A 189 -1.85 -3.82 -10.24
N SER A 190 -0.96 -4.69 -9.75
CA SER A 190 -0.89 -5.03 -8.33
C SER A 190 -0.19 -3.93 -7.51
N LEU A 191 -0.46 -3.86 -6.21
CA LEU A 191 0.24 -2.93 -5.31
C LEU A 191 1.67 -3.43 -4.99
N VAL A 192 1.80 -4.74 -4.81
CA VAL A 192 3.07 -5.43 -4.66
C VAL A 192 3.23 -6.37 -5.85
N ASP A 193 4.36 -6.31 -6.56
CA ASP A 193 4.61 -7.20 -7.70
C ASP A 193 4.82 -8.63 -7.20
N GLU A 194 5.78 -8.80 -6.28
CA GLU A 194 6.16 -10.11 -5.75
C GLU A 194 6.97 -9.99 -4.46
N PHE A 195 7.05 -11.11 -3.73
CA PHE A 195 7.90 -11.21 -2.55
C PHE A 195 8.48 -12.61 -2.38
N TYR A 196 9.68 -12.65 -1.80
CA TYR A 196 10.30 -13.84 -1.25
C TYR A 196 10.40 -13.71 0.27
N TYR A 197 10.18 -14.81 0.97
CA TYR A 197 10.29 -14.86 2.43
C TYR A 197 11.26 -15.98 2.83
N ASN A 198 12.30 -15.62 3.57
CA ASN A 198 13.25 -16.55 4.15
C ASN A 198 12.80 -16.89 5.57
N ASP A 199 12.36 -18.13 5.79
CA ASP A 199 11.85 -18.56 7.10
C ASP A 199 12.94 -18.71 8.16
N ARG A 200 14.18 -19.02 7.78
CA ARG A 200 15.31 -19.16 8.73
C ARG A 200 15.74 -17.82 9.30
N GLU A 201 15.84 -16.81 8.43
CA GLU A 201 16.29 -15.46 8.81
C GLU A 201 15.12 -14.54 9.20
N HIS A 202 13.88 -14.95 8.95
CA HIS A 202 12.69 -14.09 9.05
C HIS A 202 12.88 -12.77 8.29
N THR A 203 13.33 -12.86 7.03
CA THR A 203 13.57 -11.73 6.15
C THR A 203 12.69 -11.78 4.90
N TYR A 204 12.26 -10.61 4.45
CA TYR A 204 11.55 -10.44 3.18
C TYR A 204 12.47 -9.81 2.13
N PHE A 205 12.28 -10.22 0.89
CA PHE A 205 12.74 -9.53 -0.31
C PHE A 205 11.51 -9.19 -1.14
N LEU A 206 11.20 -7.90 -1.24
CA LEU A 206 9.91 -7.45 -1.75
C LEU A 206 10.11 -6.49 -2.91
N LYS A 207 9.34 -6.66 -3.98
CA LYS A 207 9.28 -5.75 -5.11
C LYS A 207 7.93 -5.04 -5.13
N ILE A 208 7.95 -3.72 -5.01
CA ILE A 208 6.77 -2.88 -5.19
C ILE A 208 6.55 -2.69 -6.69
N ASN A 209 5.29 -2.59 -7.12
CA ASN A 209 5.00 -2.22 -8.50
C ASN A 209 5.57 -0.83 -8.82
N PRO A 210 6.52 -0.71 -9.76
CA PRO A 210 7.21 0.55 -10.05
C PRO A 210 6.25 1.64 -10.57
N LYS A 211 5.13 1.24 -11.19
CA LYS A 211 4.10 2.16 -11.67
C LYS A 211 3.35 2.84 -10.52
N LEU A 212 3.46 2.37 -9.27
CA LEU A 212 2.90 3.08 -8.12
C LEU A 212 3.53 4.46 -7.89
N ALA A 213 4.73 4.70 -8.40
CA ALA A 213 5.36 6.01 -8.29
C ALA A 213 4.58 7.08 -9.06
N GLU A 214 3.92 6.75 -10.17
CA GLU A 214 3.05 7.67 -10.91
C GLU A 214 1.85 8.14 -10.08
N LEU A 215 1.42 7.36 -9.09
CA LEU A 215 0.34 7.77 -8.19
C LEU A 215 0.73 8.97 -7.31
N PHE A 216 2.03 9.20 -7.12
CA PHE A 216 2.53 10.35 -6.38
C PHE A 216 2.45 11.63 -7.22
N ASP A 217 2.51 11.55 -8.55
CA ASP A 217 2.41 12.70 -9.45
C ASP A 217 0.99 13.31 -9.44
N ALA A 218 -0.03 12.48 -9.22
CA ALA A 218 -1.41 12.92 -8.96
C ALA A 218 -1.60 13.62 -7.59
N GLY A 219 -0.52 13.74 -6.81
CA GLY A 219 -0.48 14.38 -5.51
C GLY A 219 -0.40 13.40 -4.35
N TRP A 220 0.39 13.77 -3.36
CA TRP A 220 0.69 12.94 -2.19
C TRP A 220 0.67 13.76 -0.90
N THR A 221 0.68 13.05 0.23
CA THR A 221 0.66 13.64 1.57
C THR A 221 1.69 12.98 2.45
N GLN A 222 2.38 13.78 3.25
CA GLN A 222 3.23 13.31 4.35
C GLN A 222 2.39 13.00 5.59
N LEU A 223 2.19 11.72 5.88
CA LEU A 223 1.52 11.30 7.11
C LEU A 223 2.48 11.32 8.29
N GLN A 224 2.07 11.98 9.37
CA GLN A 224 2.77 11.95 10.66
C GLN A 224 2.63 10.56 11.28
N TRP A 225 3.72 9.79 11.26
CA TRP A 225 3.64 8.37 11.55
C TRP A 225 3.39 8.10 13.03
N GLN A 226 4.03 8.87 13.91
CA GLN A 226 3.86 8.70 15.35
C GLN A 226 2.40 8.94 15.78
N GLN A 227 1.73 9.91 15.17
CA GLN A 227 0.30 10.14 15.40
C GLN A 227 -0.52 8.92 14.97
N ARG A 228 -0.22 8.38 13.78
CA ARG A 228 -0.93 7.20 13.24
C ARG A 228 -0.78 5.97 14.13
N LEU A 229 0.41 5.74 14.68
CA LEU A 229 0.69 4.60 15.57
C LEU A 229 -0.08 4.66 16.90
N GLN A 230 -0.49 5.86 17.33
CA GLN A 230 -1.30 6.03 18.55
C GLN A 230 -2.79 5.70 18.34
N LEU A 231 -3.25 5.66 17.08
CA LEU A 231 -4.65 5.39 16.74
C LEU A 231 -4.95 3.89 16.83
N LYS A 232 -6.02 3.56 17.54
CA LYS A 232 -6.40 2.17 17.85
C LYS A 232 -7.44 1.65 16.88
N THR A 233 -8.35 2.51 16.41
CA THR A 233 -9.45 2.10 15.52
C THR A 233 -9.13 2.35 14.05
N ASP A 234 -9.62 1.46 13.18
CA ASP A 234 -9.45 1.62 11.72
C ASP A 234 -10.12 2.89 11.21
N LEU A 235 -11.26 3.27 11.81
CA LEU A 235 -11.93 4.53 11.44
C LEU A 235 -11.06 5.75 11.82
N ALA A 236 -10.42 5.75 12.99
CA ALA A 236 -9.48 6.81 13.33
C ALA A 236 -8.30 6.85 12.36
N LYS A 237 -7.69 5.70 12.05
CA LYS A 237 -6.60 5.61 11.07
C LYS A 237 -6.99 6.11 9.68
N TRP A 238 -8.20 5.78 9.23
CA TRP A 238 -8.71 6.26 7.94
C TRP A 238 -8.94 7.77 7.97
N LEU A 239 -9.60 8.31 9.01
CA LEU A 239 -9.86 9.75 9.16
C LEU A 239 -8.56 10.56 9.28
N HIS A 240 -7.54 10.01 9.96
CA HIS A 240 -6.22 10.62 10.04
C HIS A 240 -5.60 10.79 8.65
N GLY A 241 -5.63 9.75 7.84
CA GLY A 241 -5.17 9.81 6.45
C GLY A 241 -5.97 10.81 5.61
N PHE A 242 -7.30 10.70 5.68
CA PHE A 242 -8.23 11.54 4.94
C PHE A 242 -8.02 13.02 5.24
N TYR A 243 -8.08 13.43 6.51
CA TYR A 243 -7.92 14.83 6.89
C TYR A 243 -6.51 15.33 6.70
N SER A 244 -5.48 14.49 6.88
CA SER A 244 -4.09 14.87 6.59
C SER A 244 -3.92 15.31 5.14
N SER A 245 -4.63 14.65 4.21
CA SER A 245 -4.56 15.01 2.79
C SER A 245 -5.28 16.30 2.41
N HIS A 246 -6.13 16.86 3.27
CA HIS A 246 -6.86 18.09 2.99
C HIS A 246 -6.21 19.27 3.69
N ARG A 247 -5.67 20.23 2.92
CA ARG A 247 -5.09 21.47 3.47
C ARG A 247 -6.12 22.25 4.29
N VAL A 248 -7.31 22.42 3.73
CA VAL A 248 -8.47 23.02 4.41
C VAL A 248 -9.65 22.04 4.24
N PRO A 249 -9.98 21.23 5.26
CA PRO A 249 -11.09 20.30 5.18
C PRO A 249 -12.44 21.02 5.05
N TYR A 250 -13.19 20.71 4.02
CA TYR A 250 -14.57 21.20 3.89
C TYR A 250 -15.54 20.41 4.77
N PRO A 251 -16.59 21.04 5.32
CA PRO A 251 -17.59 20.33 6.11
C PRO A 251 -18.30 19.25 5.29
N MET A 252 -18.26 18.00 5.76
CA MET A 252 -18.77 16.84 5.02
C MET A 252 -19.83 16.10 5.81
N LYS A 253 -20.90 15.64 5.15
CA LYS A 253 -21.95 14.85 5.81
C LYS A 253 -21.36 13.57 6.40
N VAL A 254 -21.84 13.17 7.58
CA VAL A 254 -21.51 11.88 8.22
C VAL A 254 -21.72 10.71 7.24
N ALA A 255 -22.84 10.71 6.51
CA ALA A 255 -23.16 9.68 5.54
C ALA A 255 -22.14 9.61 4.38
N THR A 256 -21.60 10.76 3.95
CA THR A 256 -20.57 10.80 2.90
C THR A 256 -19.26 10.20 3.39
N LEU A 257 -18.79 10.54 4.60
CA LEU A 257 -17.58 9.94 5.16
C LEU A 257 -17.72 8.43 5.34
N LYS A 258 -18.91 7.96 5.75
CA LYS A 258 -19.22 6.53 5.85
C LYS A 258 -19.03 5.81 4.51
N HIS A 259 -19.51 6.43 3.44
CA HIS A 259 -19.39 5.90 2.10
C HIS A 259 -17.92 5.90 1.64
N LEU A 260 -17.22 7.02 1.80
CA LEU A 260 -15.82 7.19 1.39
C LEU A 260 -14.85 6.28 2.14
N CYS A 261 -15.12 5.96 3.41
CA CYS A 261 -14.30 5.01 4.17
C CYS A 261 -14.70 3.54 3.92
N GLY A 262 -15.73 3.29 3.09
CA GLY A 262 -16.20 1.96 2.76
C GLY A 262 -16.82 1.19 3.93
N SER A 263 -17.36 1.87 4.94
CA SER A 263 -17.91 1.18 6.11
C SER A 263 -19.24 0.49 5.81
N ASP A 264 -19.31 -0.79 6.20
CA ASP A 264 -20.48 -1.67 6.12
C ASP A 264 -21.51 -1.44 7.25
N CYS A 265 -21.28 -0.49 8.16
CA CYS A 265 -22.20 -0.21 9.26
C CYS A 265 -23.61 0.10 8.72
N LYS A 266 -24.64 -0.60 9.17
CA LYS A 266 -25.99 -0.41 8.61
C LYS A 266 -26.69 0.84 9.14
N ARG A 267 -26.50 1.15 10.43
CA ARG A 267 -27.22 2.21 11.13
C ARG A 267 -26.33 3.44 11.27
N LEU A 268 -26.77 4.58 10.73
CA LEU A 268 -26.01 5.84 10.84
C LEU A 268 -25.82 6.30 12.29
N VAL A 269 -26.74 5.96 13.21
CA VAL A 269 -26.61 6.27 14.63
C VAL A 269 -25.38 5.57 15.24
N ASP A 270 -25.17 4.29 14.91
CA ASP A 270 -24.02 3.52 15.40
C ASP A 270 -22.72 4.03 14.75
N TYR A 271 -22.77 4.36 13.46
CA TYR A 271 -21.64 4.97 12.78
C TYR A 271 -21.25 6.34 13.36
N ARG A 272 -22.23 7.19 13.72
CA ARG A 272 -21.95 8.46 14.42
C ARG A 272 -21.21 8.22 15.72
N ARG A 273 -21.61 7.23 16.51
CA ARG A 273 -20.90 6.86 17.75
C ARG A 273 -19.44 6.50 17.47
N SER A 274 -19.20 5.66 16.45
CA SER A 274 -17.84 5.30 16.02
C SER A 274 -17.04 6.52 15.56
N ILE A 275 -17.64 7.46 14.82
CA ILE A 275 -16.99 8.72 14.45
C ILE A 275 -16.59 9.53 15.68
N ARG A 276 -17.49 9.69 16.68
CA ARG A 276 -17.14 10.49 17.87
C ARG A 276 -15.93 9.91 18.60
N ASN A 277 -15.88 8.59 18.73
CA ASN A 277 -14.75 7.89 19.34
C ASN A 277 -13.48 8.07 18.51
N ALA A 278 -13.56 7.86 17.20
CA ALA A 278 -12.41 8.00 16.30
C ALA A 278 -11.87 9.44 16.29
N MET A 279 -12.74 10.45 16.28
CA MET A 279 -12.33 11.86 16.32
C MET A 279 -11.71 12.25 17.67
N ALA A 280 -12.19 11.67 18.79
CA ALA A 280 -11.53 11.82 20.08
C ALA A 280 -10.11 11.22 20.06
N GLU A 281 -9.91 10.06 19.42
CA GLU A 281 -8.56 9.51 19.22
C GLU A 281 -7.67 10.47 18.41
N LEU A 282 -8.20 11.10 17.34
CA LEU A 282 -7.44 12.07 16.54
C LEU A 282 -7.02 13.31 17.33
N VAL A 283 -7.91 13.84 18.18
CA VAL A 283 -7.59 14.98 19.07
C VAL A 283 -6.50 14.57 20.07
N ASN A 284 -6.67 13.42 20.72
CA ASN A 284 -5.71 12.92 21.71
C ASN A 284 -4.32 12.64 21.10
N ALA A 285 -4.27 12.19 19.84
CA ALA A 285 -3.03 11.98 19.11
C ALA A 285 -2.42 13.28 18.53
N GLY A 286 -3.06 14.44 18.73
CA GLY A 286 -2.62 15.73 18.18
C GLY A 286 -2.70 15.81 16.66
N ALA A 287 -3.54 14.99 16.02
CA ALA A 287 -3.74 15.00 14.57
C ALA A 287 -4.63 16.17 14.11
N ILE A 288 -5.61 16.53 14.93
CA ILE A 288 -6.53 17.66 14.71
C ILE A 288 -6.68 18.45 16.01
N GLN A 289 -7.03 19.73 15.89
CA GLN A 289 -7.22 20.60 17.05
C GLN A 289 -8.62 20.41 17.66
N ALA A 290 -9.64 20.43 16.83
CA ALA A 290 -11.04 20.32 17.27
C ALA A 290 -11.92 19.81 16.14
N TRP A 291 -13.12 19.33 16.50
CA TRP A 291 -14.13 18.90 15.55
C TRP A 291 -15.53 19.09 16.14
N GLN A 292 -16.54 19.18 15.28
CA GLN A 292 -17.94 19.21 15.69
C GLN A 292 -18.85 18.63 14.60
N ILE A 293 -20.06 18.21 14.98
CA ILE A 293 -21.13 17.86 14.04
C ILE A 293 -22.20 18.94 14.14
N ASP A 294 -22.53 19.56 13.02
CA ASP A 294 -23.57 20.60 12.98
C ASP A 294 -24.99 20.03 12.89
N ARG A 295 -25.99 20.92 12.93
CA ARG A 295 -27.42 20.54 12.82
C ARG A 295 -27.79 19.92 11.46
N LYS A 296 -26.95 20.08 10.43
CA LYS A 296 -27.12 19.49 9.09
C LYS A 296 -26.35 18.16 8.95
N ASP A 297 -25.90 17.59 10.07
CA ASP A 297 -25.15 16.33 10.14
C ASP A 297 -23.81 16.38 9.36
N LYS A 298 -23.22 17.57 9.26
CA LYS A 298 -21.90 17.77 8.67
C LYS A 298 -20.84 17.84 9.77
N ILE A 299 -19.74 17.18 9.51
CA ILE A 299 -18.55 17.19 10.34
C ILE A 299 -17.65 18.34 9.91
N HIS A 300 -17.33 19.19 10.88
CA HIS A 300 -16.37 20.29 10.77
C HIS A 300 -15.10 19.87 11.50
N VAL A 301 -13.93 20.10 10.89
CA VAL A 301 -12.62 19.79 11.49
C VAL A 301 -11.74 21.01 11.45
N GLN A 302 -11.20 21.37 12.61
CA GLN A 302 -10.16 22.38 12.75
C GLN A 302 -8.81 21.69 12.87
N ARG A 303 -7.92 21.99 11.93
CA ARG A 303 -6.51 21.55 11.98
C ARG A 303 -5.69 22.59 12.73
N PHE A 304 -4.58 22.16 13.32
CA PHE A 304 -3.56 23.08 13.81
C PHE A 304 -3.12 23.98 12.66
N ALA A 305 -3.05 25.30 12.91
CA ALA A 305 -2.44 26.22 11.96
C ALA A 305 -1.02 25.71 11.65
N ASN A 306 -0.65 25.66 10.37
CA ASN A 306 0.71 25.30 9.98
C ASN A 306 1.67 26.26 10.70
N ARG A 307 2.39 25.78 11.73
CA ARG A 307 3.57 26.51 12.20
C ARG A 307 4.53 26.53 11.03
N PRO A 308 4.97 27.70 10.53
CA PRO A 308 6.04 27.74 9.55
C PRO A 308 7.22 26.99 10.15
N ILE A 309 7.71 26.00 9.41
CA ILE A 309 8.93 25.29 9.76
C ILE A 309 10.03 26.35 9.71
N SER A 310 10.59 26.73 10.86
CA SER A 310 11.78 27.58 10.90
C SER A 310 12.86 26.87 10.09
N LYS A 311 13.39 27.59 9.09
CA LYS A 311 14.50 27.16 8.25
C LYS A 311 15.69 26.71 9.08
#